data_AF-A0A6I9NDT2-F1
#
_entry.id   AF-A0A6I9NDT2-F1
#
_cell.length_a   1.000
_cell.length_b   1.000
_cell.length_c   1.000
_cell.angle_alpha   90.00
_cell.angle_beta   90.00
_cell.angle_gamma   90.00
#
_symmetry.space_group_name_H-M   'P 1'
#
loop_
_entity.id
_entity.type
_entity.pdbx_description
1 polymer ?
#
loop_
_entity_poly.entity_id
_entity_poly.type
_entity_poly.pdbx_seq_one_letter_code
_entity_poly.pdbx_strand_id
1 'polypeptide(L)'
;MALLTTLFAFLYHLPQVYKWLLKPYYVASLFMSIAFLAVRKTPGICDQLNTQREDGNPCDFDWREVEILMFLSAIVMMKNRRAITVEQHLGNIILFSKVANVILFFRLDIRIGLLYLTLCIVFLMTCKPPLYMGPEYIKYFSDKTID
;
A
#
# COMPACT_ATOMS: atom_id res chain seq x y z
N MET A 1 -26.81 -1.23 17.29
CA MET A 1 -26.33 -0.14 18.18
C MET A 1 -24.82 -0.19 18.41
N ALA A 2 -24.21 -1.34 18.72
CA ALA A 2 -22.75 -1.47 18.89
C ALA A 2 -21.90 -1.10 17.65
N LEU A 3 -22.38 -1.40 16.44
CA LEU A 3 -21.70 -1.00 15.19
C LEU A 3 -21.70 0.51 14.96
N LEU A 4 -22.74 1.22 15.42
CA LEU A 4 -22.86 2.66 15.25
C LEU A 4 -21.95 3.39 16.25
N THR A 5 -21.90 2.91 17.49
CA THR A 5 -21.01 3.48 18.51
C THR A 5 -19.54 3.26 18.19
N THR A 6 -19.15 2.12 17.60
CA THR A 6 -17.77 1.92 17.12
C THR A 6 -17.45 2.79 15.91
N LEU A 7 -18.39 3.01 14.99
CA LEU A 7 -18.22 3.90 13.83
C LEU A 7 -18.06 5.37 14.27
N PHE A 8 -18.87 5.82 15.23
CA PHE A 8 -18.75 7.16 15.80
C PHE A 8 -17.47 7.36 16.62
N ALA A 9 -17.06 6.36 17.42
CA ALA A 9 -15.78 6.42 18.13
C ALA A 9 -14.58 6.46 17.17
N PHE A 10 -14.66 5.70 16.06
CA PHE A 10 -13.65 5.72 15.00
C PHE A 10 -13.61 7.08 14.28
N LEU A 11 -14.76 7.66 13.94
CA LEU A 11 -14.88 9.00 13.34
C LEU A 11 -14.33 10.10 14.26
N TYR A 12 -14.49 9.97 15.57
CA TYR A 12 -13.99 10.96 16.55
C TYR A 12 -12.47 10.93 16.71
N HIS A 13 -11.84 9.75 16.59
CA HIS A 13 -10.37 9.61 16.61
C HIS A 13 -9.70 9.86 15.25
N LEU A 14 -10.48 9.90 14.17
CA LEU A 14 -10.06 10.10 12.79
C LEU A 14 -9.19 11.36 12.55
N PRO A 15 -9.45 12.56 13.12
CA PRO A 15 -8.60 13.73 12.89
C PRO A 15 -7.18 13.60 13.46
N GLN A 16 -7.00 12.81 14.54
CA GLN A 16 -5.69 12.56 15.12
C GLN A 16 -4.91 11.53 14.30
N VAL A 17 -5.60 10.51 13.78
CA VAL A 17 -5.05 9.55 12.82
C VAL A 17 -4.72 10.25 11.50
N TYR A 18 -5.55 11.20 11.04
CA TYR A 18 -5.35 11.97 9.81
C TYR A 18 -4.06 12.79 9.85
N LYS A 19 -3.76 13.51 10.94
CA LYS A 19 -2.47 14.25 11.07
C LYS A 19 -1.25 13.34 10.92
N TRP A 20 -1.38 12.09 11.32
CA TRP A 20 -0.30 11.11 11.29
C TRP A 20 -0.24 10.38 9.92
N LEU A 21 -1.40 10.07 9.33
CA LEU A 21 -1.57 9.51 7.98
C LEU A 21 -1.23 10.51 6.86
N LEU A 22 -1.37 11.83 7.10
CA LEU A 22 -1.05 12.88 6.15
C LEU A 22 0.45 13.14 5.98
N LYS A 23 1.32 12.38 6.67
CA LYS A 23 2.73 12.41 6.33
C LYS A 23 2.86 12.06 4.85
N PRO A 24 3.59 12.87 4.05
CA PRO A 24 3.64 12.73 2.59
C PRO A 24 4.08 11.32 2.17
N TYR A 25 4.87 10.66 3.02
CA TYR A 25 5.24 9.25 2.90
C TYR A 25 4.05 8.29 2.72
N TYR A 26 3.03 8.36 3.58
CA TYR A 26 1.89 7.43 3.54
C TYR A 26 0.94 7.76 2.39
N VAL A 27 0.72 9.04 2.11
CA VAL A 27 -0.13 9.49 0.99
C VAL A 27 0.47 9.05 -0.35
N ALA A 28 1.75 9.33 -0.59
CA ALA A 28 2.44 8.91 -1.81
C ALA A 28 2.55 7.38 -1.92
N SER A 29 2.75 6.68 -0.80
CA SER A 29 2.75 5.21 -0.79
C SER A 29 1.38 4.62 -1.14
N LEU A 30 0.30 5.20 -0.64
CA LEU A 30 -1.06 4.77 -0.92
C LEU A 30 -1.43 5.03 -2.38
N PHE A 31 -1.03 6.19 -2.93
CA PHE A 31 -1.20 6.48 -4.35
C PHE A 31 -0.50 5.44 -5.22
N MET A 32 0.74 5.08 -4.89
CA MET A 32 1.50 4.03 -5.59
C MET A 32 0.81 2.66 -5.50
N SER A 33 0.27 2.32 -4.33
CA SER A 33 -0.47 1.07 -4.13
C SER A 33 -1.79 0.98 -4.92
N ILE A 34 -2.44 2.12 -5.21
CA ILE A 34 -3.72 2.16 -5.94
C ILE A 34 -3.49 2.50 -7.44
N ALA A 35 -2.28 2.89 -7.84
CA ALA A 35 -1.96 3.38 -9.17
C ALA A 35 -2.47 2.49 -10.31
N PHE A 36 -2.31 1.15 -10.20
CA PHE A 36 -2.78 0.22 -11.23
C PHE A 36 -4.32 0.26 -11.40
N LEU A 37 -5.05 0.25 -10.28
CA LEU A 37 -6.51 0.34 -10.28
C LEU A 37 -6.98 1.71 -10.81
N ALA A 38 -6.26 2.78 -10.45
CA ALA A 38 -6.55 4.13 -10.90
C ALA A 38 -6.36 4.29 -12.42
N VAL A 39 -5.27 3.76 -12.97
CA VAL A 39 -5.02 3.76 -14.43
C VAL A 39 -6.13 3.03 -15.19
N ARG A 40 -6.65 1.94 -14.63
CA ARG A 40 -7.75 1.17 -15.24
C ARG A 40 -9.13 1.83 -15.13
N LYS A 41 -9.42 2.54 -14.03
CA LYS A 41 -10.75 3.16 -13.82
C LYS A 41 -10.87 4.63 -14.19
N THR A 42 -9.78 5.28 -14.59
CA THR A 42 -9.84 6.66 -15.10
C THR A 42 -10.08 6.65 -16.62
N PRO A 43 -11.28 7.07 -17.08
CA PRO A 43 -11.53 7.24 -18.51
C PRO A 43 -10.60 8.34 -19.05
N GLY A 44 -10.01 8.13 -20.23
CA GLY A 44 -8.94 8.98 -20.77
C GLY A 44 -7.55 8.35 -20.74
N ILE A 45 -7.03 7.96 -19.57
CA ILE A 45 -5.74 7.23 -19.50
C ILE A 45 -5.91 5.83 -20.10
N CYS A 46 -7.01 5.18 -19.73
CA CYS A 46 -7.40 3.88 -20.23
C CYS A 46 -7.51 3.85 -21.77
N ASP A 47 -8.16 4.85 -22.39
CA ASP A 47 -8.38 4.90 -23.85
C ASP A 47 -7.09 5.20 -24.62
N GLN A 48 -6.13 5.88 -24.01
CA GLN A 48 -4.81 6.14 -24.59
C GLN A 48 -3.86 4.95 -24.50
N LEU A 49 -4.12 4.00 -23.59
CA LEU A 49 -3.41 2.73 -23.57
C LEU A 49 -3.95 1.85 -24.71
N ASN A 50 -3.40 2.06 -25.91
CA ASN A 50 -3.57 1.18 -27.08
C ASN A 50 -2.94 -0.20 -26.79
N THR A 51 -3.59 -0.98 -25.94
CA THR A 51 -3.23 -2.36 -25.68
C THR A 51 -3.89 -3.22 -26.76
N GLN A 52 -3.09 -4.01 -27.48
CA GLN A 52 -3.55 -4.97 -28.49
C GLN A 52 -4.34 -6.08 -27.79
N ARG A 53 -5.65 -5.88 -27.60
CA ARG A 53 -6.53 -6.81 -26.89
C ARG A 53 -7.68 -7.27 -27.78
N GLU A 54 -7.99 -8.56 -27.73
CA GLU A 54 -9.10 -9.17 -28.49
C GLU A 54 -10.48 -8.64 -28.08
N ASP A 55 -10.64 -8.16 -26.83
CA ASP A 55 -11.94 -7.77 -26.27
C ASP A 55 -12.38 -6.34 -26.60
N GLY A 56 -11.51 -5.50 -27.19
CA GLY A 56 -11.83 -4.13 -27.61
C GLY A 56 -12.19 -3.12 -26.50
N ASN A 57 -12.34 -3.54 -25.24
CA ASN A 57 -12.58 -2.66 -24.09
C ASN A 57 -11.31 -2.49 -23.23
N PRO A 58 -10.63 -1.33 -23.26
CA PRO A 58 -9.40 -1.12 -22.49
C PRO A 58 -9.62 -0.92 -20.97
N CYS A 59 -10.86 -0.62 -20.52
CA CYS A 59 -11.14 -0.15 -19.15
C CYS A 59 -11.68 -1.21 -18.19
N ASP A 60 -11.79 -2.45 -18.67
CA ASP A 60 -12.10 -3.59 -17.84
C ASP A 60 -10.85 -4.37 -17.44
N PHE A 61 -10.96 -5.03 -16.29
CA PHE A 61 -9.90 -5.89 -15.77
C PHE A 61 -9.93 -7.23 -16.49
N ASP A 62 -8.75 -7.72 -16.88
CA ASP A 62 -8.59 -9.08 -17.39
C ASP A 62 -8.86 -10.10 -16.27
N TRP A 63 -9.42 -11.26 -16.61
CA TRP A 63 -9.52 -12.40 -15.71
C TRP A 63 -8.18 -12.76 -15.06
N ARG A 64 -7.08 -12.70 -15.84
CA ARG A 64 -5.72 -12.96 -15.30
C ARG A 64 -5.27 -11.88 -14.32
N GLU A 65 -5.62 -10.62 -14.56
CA GLU A 65 -5.30 -9.51 -13.65
C GLU A 65 -6.10 -9.64 -12.35
N VAL A 66 -7.38 -9.99 -12.43
CA VAL A 66 -8.25 -10.25 -11.27
C VAL A 66 -7.73 -11.44 -10.45
N GLU A 67 -7.25 -12.51 -11.10
CA GLU A 67 -6.65 -13.65 -10.42
C GLU A 67 -5.40 -13.23 -9.61
N ILE A 68 -4.51 -12.43 -10.21
CA ILE A 68 -3.33 -11.89 -9.51
C ILE A 68 -3.75 -11.00 -8.32
N LEU A 69 -4.76 -10.14 -8.50
CA LEU A 69 -5.29 -9.30 -7.43
C LEU A 69 -5.92 -10.13 -6.30
N MET A 70 -6.62 -11.21 -6.63
CA MET A 70 -7.15 -12.14 -5.63
C MET A 70 -6.02 -12.83 -4.85
N PHE A 71 -5.00 -13.35 -5.53
CA PHE A 71 -3.85 -13.96 -4.85
C PHE A 71 -3.10 -12.96 -3.95
N LEU A 72 -2.93 -11.72 -4.42
CA LEU A 72 -2.36 -10.65 -3.63
C LEU A 72 -3.17 -10.44 -2.33
N SER A 73 -4.50 -10.33 -2.44
CA SER A 73 -5.36 -10.11 -1.28
C SER A 73 -5.21 -11.24 -0.25
N ALA A 74 -5.13 -12.49 -0.71
CA ALA A 74 -4.92 -13.65 0.15
C ALA A 74 -3.55 -13.63 0.83
N ILE A 75 -2.46 -13.33 0.08
CA ILE A 75 -1.10 -13.23 0.63
C ILE A 75 -1.01 -12.12 1.67
N VAL A 76 -1.59 -10.96 1.38
CA VAL A 76 -1.65 -9.83 2.31
C VAL A 76 -2.37 -10.26 3.59
N MET A 77 -3.54 -10.86 3.50
CA MET A 77 -4.29 -11.34 4.67
C MET A 77 -3.50 -12.36 5.49
N MET A 78 -2.87 -13.34 4.84
CA MET A 78 -2.05 -14.36 5.51
C MET A 78 -0.84 -13.75 6.23
N LYS A 79 -0.14 -12.81 5.59
CA LYS A 79 1.03 -12.14 6.18
C LYS A 79 0.65 -11.17 7.29
N ASN A 80 -0.54 -10.59 7.23
CA ASN A 80 -1.00 -9.63 8.24
C ASN A 80 -1.48 -10.25 9.55
N ARG A 81 -1.70 -11.56 9.59
CA ARG A 81 -2.18 -12.27 10.79
C ARG A 81 -1.31 -12.04 12.04
N ARG A 82 -0.01 -11.73 11.86
CA ARG A 82 0.96 -11.57 12.96
C ARG A 82 1.37 -10.11 13.23
N ALA A 83 0.73 -9.13 12.60
CA ALA A 83 1.07 -7.73 12.80
C ALA A 83 0.46 -7.22 14.12
N ILE A 84 1.31 -6.80 15.07
CA ILE A 84 0.89 -6.29 16.39
C ILE A 84 0.66 -4.77 16.35
N THR A 85 1.40 -4.05 15.50
CA THR A 85 1.30 -2.60 15.35
C THR A 85 0.70 -2.22 14.00
N VAL A 86 -0.08 -1.13 13.98
CA VAL A 86 -0.70 -0.57 12.76
C VAL A 86 0.38 -0.16 11.73
N GLU A 87 1.54 0.30 12.21
CA GLU A 87 2.72 0.61 11.40
C GLU A 87 3.20 -0.56 10.57
N GLN A 88 3.40 -1.70 11.23
CA GLN A 88 3.87 -2.92 10.60
C GLN A 88 2.82 -3.46 9.62
N HIS A 89 1.55 -3.34 10.00
CA HIS A 89 0.41 -3.77 9.20
C HIS A 89 0.32 -2.98 7.88
N LEU A 90 0.37 -1.65 7.95
CA LEU A 90 0.35 -0.78 6.77
C LEU A 90 1.62 -0.94 5.93
N GLY A 91 2.79 -1.05 6.56
CA GLY A 91 4.06 -1.25 5.86
C GLY A 91 4.07 -2.53 5.01
N ASN A 92 3.57 -3.64 5.57
CA ASN A 92 3.45 -4.90 4.84
C ASN A 92 2.46 -4.80 3.68
N ILE A 93 1.27 -4.23 3.89
CA ILE A 93 0.27 -4.04 2.83
C ILE A 93 0.85 -3.23 1.67
N ILE A 94 1.48 -2.10 1.98
CA ILE A 94 2.06 -1.20 0.97
C ILE A 94 3.18 -1.89 0.20
N LEU A 95 4.06 -2.64 0.86
CA LEU A 95 5.17 -3.35 0.22
C LEU A 95 4.65 -4.41 -0.74
N PHE A 96 3.75 -5.29 -0.29
CA PHE A 96 3.19 -6.35 -1.14
C PHE A 96 2.39 -5.76 -2.31
N SER A 97 1.60 -4.71 -2.05
CA SER A 97 0.86 -4.01 -3.09
C SER A 97 1.77 -3.37 -4.13
N LYS A 98 2.90 -2.75 -3.75
CA LYS A 98 3.87 -2.19 -4.70
C LYS A 98 4.49 -3.27 -5.59
N VAL A 99 4.90 -4.40 -5.00
CA VAL A 99 5.46 -5.53 -5.75
C VAL A 99 4.44 -6.10 -6.73
N ALA A 100 3.18 -6.24 -6.32
CA ALA A 100 2.12 -6.72 -7.21
C ALA A 100 1.81 -5.74 -8.33
N ASN A 101 1.74 -4.44 -8.04
CA ASN A 101 1.56 -3.41 -9.07
C ASN A 101 2.70 -3.43 -10.08
N VAL A 102 3.95 -3.66 -9.65
CA VAL A 102 5.08 -3.87 -10.58
C VAL A 102 4.76 -5.03 -11.53
N ILE A 103 4.40 -6.21 -11.01
CA ILE A 103 4.10 -7.40 -11.82
C ILE A 103 2.94 -7.14 -12.79
N LEU A 104 1.87 -6.50 -12.32
CA LEU A 104 0.69 -6.14 -13.12
C LEU A 104 1.04 -5.17 -14.25
N PHE A 105 1.84 -4.13 -13.98
CA PHE A 105 2.28 -3.19 -15.02
C PHE A 105 3.25 -3.83 -16.01
N PHE A 106 4.14 -4.73 -15.58
CA PHE A 106 5.01 -5.49 -16.49
C PHE A 106 4.22 -6.42 -17.42
N ARG A 107 3.11 -6.98 -16.93
CA ARG A 107 2.19 -7.81 -17.72
C ARG A 107 1.38 -7.00 -18.72
N LEU A 108 0.97 -5.79 -18.33
CA LEU A 108 0.24 -4.87 -19.20
C LEU A 108 1.12 -4.37 -20.35
N ASP A 109 2.25 -3.77 -20.02
CA ASP A 109 3.21 -3.24 -20.98
C ASP A 109 4.56 -3.09 -20.31
N ILE A 110 5.61 -3.70 -20.88
CA ILE A 110 6.96 -3.66 -20.31
C ILE A 110 7.47 -2.22 -20.09
N ARG A 111 7.04 -1.27 -20.92
CA ARG A 111 7.41 0.15 -20.82
C ARG A 111 6.79 0.81 -19.59
N ILE A 112 5.50 0.60 -19.36
CA ILE A 112 4.78 1.18 -18.21
C ILE A 112 5.22 0.49 -16.91
N GLY A 113 5.48 -0.82 -16.96
CA GLY A 113 6.11 -1.57 -15.87
C GLY A 113 7.46 -1.00 -15.46
N LEU A 114 8.34 -0.71 -16.43
CA LEU A 114 9.64 -0.11 -16.15
C LEU A 114 9.51 1.31 -15.58
N LEU A 115 8.62 2.14 -16.13
CA LEU A 115 8.34 3.47 -15.58
C LEU A 115 7.87 3.40 -14.11
N TYR A 116 6.91 2.53 -13.81
CA TYR A 116 6.42 2.37 -12.44
C TYR A 116 7.52 1.86 -11.49
N LEU A 117 8.35 0.91 -11.94
CA LEU A 117 9.50 0.42 -11.17
C LEU A 117 10.52 1.52 -10.88
N THR A 118 10.84 2.38 -11.85
CA THR A 118 11.74 3.52 -11.61
C THR A 118 11.15 4.49 -10.59
N LEU A 119 9.84 4.75 -10.64
CA LEU A 119 9.14 5.58 -9.66
C LEU A 119 9.19 4.95 -8.27
N CYS A 120 8.99 3.64 -8.16
CA CYS A 120 9.17 2.92 -6.88
C CYS A 120 10.58 3.08 -6.32
N ILE A 121 11.63 2.99 -7.14
CA ILE A 121 13.02 3.16 -6.70
C ILE A 121 13.28 4.59 -6.24
N VAL A 122 12.84 5.59 -7.02
CA VAL A 122 12.95 7.00 -6.64
C VAL A 122 12.26 7.22 -5.30
N PHE A 123 11.06 6.69 -5.12
CA PHE A 123 10.33 6.79 -3.85
C PHE A 123 11.10 6.17 -2.69
N LEU A 124 11.71 4.98 -2.86
CA LEU A 124 12.53 4.35 -1.83
C LEU A 124 13.76 5.20 -1.45
N MET A 125 14.35 5.91 -2.42
CA MET A 125 15.50 6.77 -2.20
C MET A 125 15.11 8.10 -1.52
N THR A 126 14.00 8.71 -1.93
CA THR A 126 13.56 10.02 -1.41
C THR A 126 12.83 9.91 -0.08
N CYS A 127 12.12 8.82 0.14
CA CYS A 127 11.20 8.66 1.27
C CYS A 127 11.70 7.54 2.18
N LYS A 128 12.46 7.90 3.22
CA LYS A 128 12.86 6.93 4.24
C LYS A 128 11.64 6.45 5.03
N PRO A 129 11.48 5.13 5.24
CA PRO A 129 10.40 4.63 6.07
C PRO A 129 10.56 5.18 7.49
N PRO A 130 9.45 5.45 8.21
CA PRO A 130 9.52 5.81 9.61
C PRO A 130 10.05 4.61 10.40
N LEU A 131 11.36 4.59 10.64
CA LEU A 131 12.00 3.65 11.53
C LEU A 131 11.59 4.00 12.97
N TYR A 132 11.33 2.96 13.77
CA TYR A 132 11.01 3.09 15.17
C TYR A 132 12.11 3.90 15.87
N MET A 133 11.80 5.14 16.25
CA MET A 133 12.66 5.98 17.09
C MET A 133 12.47 5.61 18.56
N GLY A 134 12.72 4.33 18.87
CA GLY A 134 12.82 3.90 20.25
C GLY A 134 14.06 4.47 20.92
N PRO A 135 14.08 4.56 22.26
CA PRO A 135 15.31 4.88 22.97
C PRO A 135 16.38 3.84 22.62
N GLU A 136 17.49 4.25 22.01
CA GLU A 136 18.64 3.38 21.70
C GLU A 136 19.24 2.73 22.96
N TYR A 137 19.01 3.34 24.12
CA TYR A 137 19.51 2.89 25.41
C TYR A 137 18.36 2.44 26.30
N ILE A 138 18.01 1.16 26.22
CA ILE A 138 17.16 0.51 27.22
C ILE A 138 18.08 0.10 28.37
N LYS A 139 18.07 0.87 29.47
CA LYS A 139 18.72 0.45 30.72
C LYS A 139 17.89 -0.69 31.33
N TYR A 140 18.27 -1.94 31.03
CA TYR A 140 17.60 -3.13 31.55
C TYR A 140 17.75 -3.28 33.07
N PHE A 141 18.86 -2.77 33.61
CA PHE A 141 19.13 -2.74 35.03
C PHE A 141 19.18 -1.30 35.51
N SER A 142 18.27 -0.97 36.43
CA SER A 142 18.26 0.24 37.23
C SER A 142 18.72 -0.14 38.64
N ASP A 143 19.49 0.74 39.30
CA ASP A 143 19.91 0.52 40.70
C ASP A 143 18.71 0.36 41.65
N LYS A 144 17.50 0.74 41.22
CA LYS A 144 16.23 0.54 41.95
C LYS A 144 15.62 -0.86 41.83
N THR A 145 16.19 -1.72 40.98
CA THR A 145 15.68 -3.08 40.67
C THR A 145 16.70 -4.18 40.98
N ILE A 146 17.88 -3.81 41.48
CA ILE A 146 18.90 -4.73 41.98
C ILE A 146 18.73 -4.74 43.51
N ASP A 147 17.94 -5.70 44.01
CA ASP A 147 18.01 -6.18 45.39
C ASP A 147 18.91 -7.43 45.45
#